data_AF-A0A7K4CTG3-F1
#
_entry.id   AF-A0A7K4CTG3-F1
#
_cell.length_a   1.000
_cell.length_b   1.000
_cell.length_c   1.000
_cell.angle_alpha   90.00
_cell.angle_beta   90.00
_cell.angle_gamma   90.00
#
_symmetry.space_group_name_H-M   'P 1'
#
loop_
_entity.id
_entity.type
_entity.pdbx_description
1 polymer ?
#
loop_
_entity_poly.entity_id
_entity_poly.type
_entity_poly.pdbx_seq_one_letter_code
_entity_poly.pdbx_strand_id
1 'polypeptide(L)'
;MVAGDGVVIITGETLSFGAGTYDAFLAKYNATGAQLWNVTWGGASDEQGSSVAVMADGSVIMTGETSSFGVGSYDAFLVKYNATGAQLWNVTWGGASDE
;
A
#
# COMPACT_ATOMS: atom_id res chain seq x y z
N MET A 1 11.43 -4.25 -1.37
CA MET A 1 11.65 -5.20 -2.49
C MET A 1 12.51 -4.53 -3.55
N VAL A 2 13.45 -5.25 -4.15
CA VAL A 2 14.10 -4.83 -5.40
C VAL A 2 13.44 -5.60 -6.54
N ALA A 3 12.76 -4.89 -7.43
CA ALA A 3 12.21 -5.46 -8.66
C ALA A 3 13.24 -5.36 -9.79
N GLY A 4 12.98 -6.00 -10.93
CA GLY A 4 13.85 -5.95 -12.11
C GLY A 4 14.35 -4.54 -12.45
N ASP A 5 15.51 -4.47 -13.08
CA ASP A 5 16.18 -3.24 -13.54
C ASP A 5 16.57 -2.24 -12.42
N GLY A 6 16.66 -2.73 -11.18
CA GLY A 6 17.11 -1.93 -10.03
C GLY A 6 16.04 -0.99 -9.48
N VAL A 7 14.77 -1.23 -9.79
CA VAL A 7 13.65 -0.53 -9.15
C VAL A 7 13.54 -0.94 -7.69
N VAL A 8 13.41 0.04 -6.80
CA VAL A 8 13.18 -0.18 -5.37
C VAL A 8 11.73 0.18 -5.03
N ILE A 9 11.02 -0.75 -4.41
CA ILE A 9 9.70 -0.53 -3.82
C ILE A 9 9.78 -0.65 -2.31
N ILE A 10 9.26 0.36 -1.62
CA ILE A 10 9.11 0.40 -0.16
C ILE A 10 7.64 0.58 0.21
N THR A 11 7.25 -0.04 1.32
CA THR A 11 5.92 0.05 1.92
C THR A 11 6.05 0.23 3.42
N GLY A 12 5.01 0.76 4.04
CA GLY A 12 4.88 0.89 5.50
C GLY A 12 3.66 1.74 5.83
N GLU A 13 3.78 2.55 6.87
CA GLU A 13 2.78 3.54 7.29
C GLU A 13 3.39 4.95 7.34
N THR A 14 2.55 5.98 7.25
CA THR A 14 2.93 7.37 7.44
C THR A 14 1.91 8.10 8.31
N LEU A 15 2.39 8.95 9.21
CA LEU A 15 1.55 9.82 10.04
C LEU A 15 1.46 11.26 9.48
N SER A 16 2.11 11.51 8.34
CA SER A 16 2.30 12.87 7.80
C SER A 16 1.40 13.18 6.61
N PHE A 17 0.82 12.15 5.97
CA PHE A 17 0.06 12.29 4.73
C PHE A 17 -1.05 11.23 4.69
N GLY A 18 -2.18 11.57 4.09
CA GLY A 18 -3.33 10.69 3.95
C GLY A 18 -4.56 11.20 4.68
N ALA A 19 -5.50 10.32 4.99
CA ALA A 19 -6.81 10.68 5.51
C ALA A 19 -6.96 10.40 7.02
N GLY A 20 -6.04 9.65 7.61
CA GLY A 20 -6.13 9.11 8.96
C GLY A 20 -4.95 9.49 9.85
N THR A 21 -4.76 8.72 10.93
CA THR A 21 -3.60 8.89 11.83
C THR A 21 -2.38 8.16 11.29
N TYR A 22 -2.60 6.95 10.77
CA TYR A 22 -1.62 6.16 10.05
C TYR A 22 -2.22 5.77 8.70
N ASP A 23 -1.57 6.14 7.60
CA ASP A 23 -1.97 5.70 6.28
C ASP A 23 -0.90 4.77 5.69
N ALA A 24 -1.32 3.70 5.01
CA ALA A 24 -0.38 2.84 4.31
C ALA A 24 0.29 3.63 3.20
N PHE A 25 1.61 3.61 3.12
CA PHE A 25 2.35 4.29 2.06
C PHE A 25 3.05 3.29 1.15
N LEU A 26 3.16 3.65 -0.12
CA LEU A 26 3.90 2.92 -1.13
C LEU A 26 4.74 3.91 -1.92
N ALA A 27 6.04 3.63 -2.07
CA ALA A 27 6.92 4.46 -2.88
C ALA A 27 7.81 3.62 -3.79
N LYS A 28 8.02 4.16 -5.00
CA LYS A 28 8.85 3.57 -6.05
C LYS A 28 10.01 4.49 -6.36
N TYR A 29 11.21 3.93 -6.39
CA TYR A 29 12.45 4.60 -6.74
C TYR A 29 13.14 3.86 -7.88
N ASN A 30 13.96 4.58 -8.64
CA ASN A 30 14.87 3.97 -9.61
C ASN A 30 16.16 3.46 -8.92
N ALA A 31 17.04 2.84 -9.71
CA ALA A 31 18.30 2.27 -9.21
C ALA A 31 19.29 3.29 -8.62
N THR A 32 19.12 4.58 -8.92
CA THR A 32 19.96 5.66 -8.36
C THR A 32 19.35 6.28 -7.11
N GLY A 33 18.21 5.77 -6.63
CA GLY A 33 17.49 6.31 -5.48
C GLY A 33 16.65 7.55 -5.79
N ALA A 34 16.43 7.88 -7.07
CA ALA A 34 15.51 8.96 -7.43
C ALA A 34 14.06 8.46 -7.33
N GLN A 35 13.20 9.23 -6.66
CA GLN A 35 11.79 8.90 -6.51
C GLN A 35 11.08 8.99 -7.86
N LEU A 36 10.37 7.93 -8.24
CA LEU A 36 9.54 7.88 -9.43
C LEU A 36 8.10 8.30 -9.09
N TRP A 37 7.54 7.72 -8.03
CA TRP A 37 6.24 8.11 -7.47
C TRP A 37 6.09 7.61 -6.03
N ASN A 38 5.15 8.21 -5.30
CA ASN A 38 4.65 7.71 -4.03
C ASN A 38 3.13 7.88 -3.97
N VAL A 39 2.48 7.07 -3.15
CA VAL A 39 1.04 7.13 -2.88
C VAL A 39 0.78 6.75 -1.43
N THR A 40 -0.33 7.24 -0.89
CA THR A 40 -0.92 6.74 0.34
C THR A 40 -2.24 6.01 0.04
N TRP A 41 -2.60 5.10 0.92
CA TRP A 41 -3.87 4.40 0.92
C TRP A 41 -4.37 4.29 2.35
N GLY A 42 -5.56 4.82 2.58
CA GLY A 42 -6.14 4.86 3.90
C GLY A 42 -7.45 5.63 3.94
N GLY A 43 -8.11 5.55 5.09
CA GLY A 43 -9.37 6.23 5.40
C GLY A 43 -9.22 7.08 6.66
N ALA A 44 -10.28 7.17 7.47
CA ALA A 44 -10.27 8.05 8.64
C ALA A 44 -9.51 7.48 9.86
N SER A 45 -9.06 6.23 9.79
CA SER A 45 -8.43 5.47 10.86
C SER A 45 -7.04 4.99 10.43
N ASP A 46 -6.59 3.83 10.90
CA ASP A 46 -5.20 3.38 10.80
C ASP A 46 -5.03 2.28 9.74
N GLU A 47 -4.05 2.49 8.85
CA GLU A 47 -3.62 1.57 7.81
C GLU A 47 -2.11 1.36 7.83
N GLN A 48 -1.70 0.11 7.68
CA GLN A 48 -0.30 -0.28 7.58
C GLN A 48 -0.07 -1.16 6.35
N GLY A 49 0.86 -0.77 5.47
CA GLY A 49 1.30 -1.62 4.36
C GLY A 49 2.46 -2.54 4.77
N SER A 50 2.23 -3.85 4.80
CA SER A 50 3.20 -4.85 5.31
C SER A 50 4.04 -5.52 4.23
N SER A 51 3.53 -5.67 3.01
CA SER A 51 4.26 -6.34 1.93
C SER A 51 3.89 -5.82 0.54
N VAL A 52 4.77 -6.07 -0.42
CA VAL A 52 4.64 -5.59 -1.81
C VAL A 52 5.11 -6.63 -2.82
N ALA A 53 4.45 -6.68 -3.97
CA ALA A 53 4.85 -7.48 -5.13
C ALA A 53 4.79 -6.64 -6.41
N VAL A 54 5.75 -6.82 -7.31
CA VAL A 54 5.78 -6.17 -8.64
C VAL A 54 5.50 -7.21 -9.71
N MET A 55 4.58 -6.88 -10.61
CA MET A 55 4.23 -7.72 -11.76
C MET A 55 5.06 -7.35 -12.99
N ALA A 56 5.06 -8.24 -13.99
CA ALA A 56 5.79 -8.05 -15.25
C ALA A 56 5.33 -6.83 -16.06
N ASP A 57 4.09 -6.39 -15.90
CA ASP A 57 3.55 -5.15 -16.49
C ASP A 57 3.99 -3.87 -15.74
N GLY A 58 4.82 -4.02 -14.70
CA GLY A 58 5.29 -2.93 -13.84
C GLY A 58 4.29 -2.47 -12.79
N SER A 59 3.09 -3.09 -12.72
CA SER A 59 2.12 -2.84 -11.67
C SER A 59 2.60 -3.35 -10.32
N VAL A 60 2.14 -2.71 -9.25
CA VAL A 60 2.56 -3.00 -7.88
C VAL A 60 1.33 -3.36 -7.06
N ILE A 61 1.42 -4.45 -6.32
CA ILE A 61 0.45 -4.81 -5.30
C ILE A 61 1.05 -4.50 -3.94
N MET A 62 0.26 -3.90 -3.06
CA MET A 62 0.54 -3.75 -1.63
C MET A 62 -0.51 -4.52 -0.82
N THR A 63 -0.06 -5.21 0.21
CA THR A 63 -0.90 -5.88 1.20
C THR A 63 -0.67 -5.27 2.58
N GLY A 64 -1.67 -5.35 3.45
CA GLY A 64 -1.53 -4.88 4.81
C GLY A 64 -2.82 -5.01 5.59
N GLU A 65 -2.93 -4.20 6.65
CA GLU A 65 -4.07 -4.15 7.54
C GLU A 65 -4.71 -2.76 7.53
N THR A 66 -6.02 -2.71 7.71
CA THR A 66 -6.82 -1.48 7.74
C THR A 66 -7.87 -1.55 8.83
N SER A 67 -8.00 -0.46 9.57
CA SER A 67 -9.12 -0.23 10.49
C SER A 67 -10.14 0.75 9.91
N SER A 68 -9.84 1.39 8.78
CA SER A 68 -10.79 2.27 8.09
C SER A 68 -11.76 1.54 7.17
N PHE A 69 -11.37 0.38 6.62
CA PHE A 69 -12.14 -0.30 5.59
C PHE A 69 -12.47 -1.74 5.99
N GLY A 70 -13.75 -2.01 6.27
CA GLY A 70 -14.19 -3.34 6.63
C GLY A 70 -15.14 -3.35 7.83
N VAL A 71 -15.22 -4.46 8.55
CA VAL A 71 -16.10 -4.62 9.71
C VAL A 71 -15.31 -5.24 10.85
N GLY A 72 -14.93 -4.45 11.85
CA GLY A 72 -14.11 -4.94 12.98
C GLY A 72 -13.02 -3.93 13.34
N SER A 73 -11.97 -4.42 14.02
CA SER A 73 -10.80 -3.62 14.38
C SER A 73 -9.79 -3.51 13.25
N TYR A 74 -9.23 -4.62 12.77
CA TYR A 74 -8.29 -4.66 11.65
C TYR A 74 -8.66 -5.75 10.64
N ASP A 75 -8.88 -5.32 9.40
CA ASP A 75 -9.15 -6.18 8.26
C ASP A 75 -7.94 -6.19 7.31
N ALA A 76 -7.72 -7.31 6.62
CA ALA A 76 -6.66 -7.41 5.62
C ALA A 76 -7.05 -6.68 4.34
N PHE A 77 -6.11 -5.98 3.70
CA PHE A 77 -6.32 -5.39 2.38
C PHE A 77 -5.33 -5.87 1.33
N LEU A 78 -5.75 -5.78 0.07
CA LEU A 78 -4.93 -5.90 -1.13
C LEU A 78 -5.25 -4.74 -2.05
N VAL A 79 -4.26 -3.91 -2.39
CA VAL A 79 -4.43 -2.79 -3.33
C VAL A 79 -3.43 -2.90 -4.47
N LYS A 80 -3.92 -2.70 -5.70
CA LYS A 80 -3.10 -2.73 -6.92
C LYS A 80 -2.98 -1.34 -7.52
N TYR A 81 -1.76 -0.95 -7.85
CA TYR A 81 -1.41 0.26 -8.59
C TYR A 81 -0.80 -0.10 -9.94
N ASN A 82 -1.04 0.72 -10.96
CA ASN A 82 -0.35 0.60 -12.24
C ASN A 82 1.11 1.06 -12.14
N ALA A 83 1.87 0.94 -13.24
CA ALA A 83 3.29 1.28 -13.26
C ALA A 83 3.61 2.75 -12.93
N THR A 84 2.64 3.66 -13.09
CA THR A 84 2.75 5.10 -12.82
C THR A 84 2.20 5.50 -11.45
N GLY A 85 1.77 4.55 -10.61
CA GLY A 85 1.25 4.82 -9.27
C GLY A 85 -0.25 5.15 -9.21
N ALA A 86 -1.02 4.99 -10.29
CA ALA A 86 -2.48 5.15 -10.21
C ALA A 86 -3.13 3.88 -9.68
N GLN A 87 -4.02 4.00 -8.70
CA GLN A 87 -4.77 2.86 -8.16
C GLN A 87 -5.68 2.25 -9.23
N LEU A 88 -5.65 0.93 -9.35
CA LEU A 88 -6.51 0.16 -10.25
C LEU A 88 -7.70 -0.45 -9.52
N TRP A 89 -7.45 -1.09 -8.38
CA TRP A 89 -8.48 -1.67 -7.52
C TRP A 89 -7.93 -1.93 -6.12
N ASN A 90 -8.83 -2.12 -5.16
CA ASN A 90 -8.53 -2.66 -3.85
C ASN A 90 -9.60 -3.70 -3.46
N VAL A 91 -9.24 -4.58 -2.54
CA VAL A 91 -10.15 -5.53 -1.89
C VAL A 91 -9.78 -5.61 -0.41
N THR A 92 -10.78 -5.73 0.45
CA THR A 92 -10.62 -5.91 1.89
C THR A 92 -11.30 -7.18 2.36
N TRP A 93 -10.74 -7.81 3.40
CA TRP A 93 -11.27 -9.03 4.01
C TRP A 93 -11.13 -8.98 5.53
N GLY A 94 -12.26 -9.19 6.20
CA GLY A 94 -12.32 -9.41 7.63
C GLY A 94 -13.76 -9.63 8.08
N GLY A 95 -13.95 -9.76 9.38
CA GLY A 95 -15.24 -10.12 9.98
C GLY A 95 -15.46 -9.37 11.29
N ALA A 96 -16.71 -9.25 11.71
CA ALA A 96 -17.12 -8.40 12.82
C ALA A 96 -16.57 -8.78 14.22
N SER A 97 -15.81 -9.86 14.32
CA SER A 97 -15.12 -10.28 15.54
C SER A 97 -13.65 -9.90 15.48
N ASP A 98 -13.12 -9.41 16.60
CA ASP A 98 -11.69 -9.25 16.77
C ASP A 98 -11.02 -10.63 16.70
N GLU A 99 -10.25 -10.89 15.65
CA GLU A 99 -9.36 -12.06 15.53
C GLU A 99 -8.04 -11.81 16.29
#